data_AF-A0AA37XHW9-F1
#
_entry.id   AF-A0AA37XHW9-F1
#
_cell.length_a   1.000
_cell.length_b   1.000
_cell.length_c   1.000
_cell.angle_alpha   90.00
_cell.angle_beta   90.00
_cell.angle_gamma   90.00
#
_symmetry.space_group_name_H-M   'P 1'
#
loop_
_entity.id
_entity.type
_entity.pdbx_description
1 polymer ?
#
loop_
_entity_poly.entity_id
_entity_poly.type
_entity_poly.pdbx_seq_one_letter_code
_entity_poly.pdbx_strand_id
1 'polypeptide(L)'
;MGYGHSPDEVAQVDAPADVLLGYADAVERAARAYLATLSDDDLDAVVDDDWDPPVTRGARLVSVVADAFEHAGQAAFLRGLLDRS
;
A
#
# COMPACT_ATOMS: atom_id res chain seq x y z
N MET A 1 16.02 2.78 -0.49
CA MET A 1 15.08 2.46 -1.59
C MET A 1 14.36 1.21 -1.14
N GLY A 2 13.04 1.31 -0.90
CA GLY A 2 12.35 0.40 0.02
C GLY A 2 12.77 0.63 1.48
N TYR A 3 12.36 -0.28 2.38
CA TYR A 3 12.58 -0.23 3.82
C TYR A 3 14.01 -0.59 4.29
N GLY A 4 15.01 -0.45 3.41
CA GLY A 4 16.41 -0.80 3.72
C GLY A 4 16.85 -2.20 3.27
N HIS A 5 16.01 -2.92 2.51
CA HIS A 5 16.36 -4.22 1.93
C HIS A 5 17.44 -4.09 0.83
N SER A 6 18.37 -5.03 0.83
CA SER A 6 19.35 -5.27 -0.23
C SER A 6 18.72 -5.97 -1.44
N PRO A 7 19.37 -5.93 -2.64
CA PRO A 7 18.87 -6.64 -3.82
C PRO A 7 18.66 -8.14 -3.58
N ASP A 8 19.55 -8.78 -2.83
CA ASP A 8 19.46 -10.21 -2.52
C ASP A 8 18.25 -10.51 -1.62
N GLU A 9 17.90 -9.62 -0.69
CA GLU A 9 16.68 -9.75 0.13
C GLU A 9 15.41 -9.54 -0.71
N VAL A 10 15.41 -8.57 -1.63
CA VAL A 10 14.28 -8.37 -2.56
C VAL A 10 14.09 -9.58 -3.47
N ALA A 11 15.18 -10.19 -3.93
CA ALA A 11 15.15 -11.37 -4.80
C ALA A 11 14.57 -12.63 -4.13
N GLN A 12 14.46 -12.66 -2.80
CA GLN A 12 13.79 -13.74 -2.09
C GLN A 12 12.26 -13.69 -2.24
N VAL A 13 11.70 -12.57 -2.70
CA VAL A 13 10.28 -12.46 -3.04
C VAL A 13 10.05 -13.12 -4.40
N ASP A 14 9.84 -14.43 -4.36
CA ASP A 14 9.47 -15.26 -5.51
C ASP A 14 8.06 -15.82 -5.31
N ALA A 15 7.10 -15.26 -6.03
CA ALA A 15 5.70 -15.64 -5.93
C ALA A 15 5.06 -15.69 -7.33
N PRO A 16 4.17 -16.67 -7.58
CA PRO A 16 3.38 -16.70 -8.81
C PRO A 16 2.54 -15.41 -8.98
N ALA A 17 2.44 -14.92 -10.22
CA ALA A 17 1.74 -13.67 -10.52
C ALA A 17 0.26 -13.70 -10.14
N ASP A 18 -0.41 -14.85 -10.32
CA ASP A 18 -1.81 -15.05 -9.94
C ASP A 18 -2.02 -14.98 -8.43
N VAL A 19 -1.05 -15.43 -7.63
CA VAL A 19 -1.07 -15.28 -6.17
C VAL A 19 -0.98 -13.81 -5.78
N LEU A 20 -0.06 -13.04 -6.40
CA LEU A 20 0.10 -11.61 -6.11
C LEU A 20 -1.14 -10.81 -6.50
N LEU A 21 -1.71 -11.09 -7.68
CA LEU A 21 -2.94 -10.44 -8.16
C LEU A 21 -4.14 -10.80 -7.28
N GLY A 22 -4.31 -12.08 -6.95
CA GLY A 22 -5.39 -12.52 -6.05
C GLY A 22 -5.28 -11.91 -4.65
N TYR A 23 -4.05 -11.73 -4.14
CA TYR A 23 -3.83 -11.02 -2.89
C TYR A 23 -4.21 -9.53 -2.98
N ALA A 24 -3.81 -8.85 -4.05
CA ALA A 24 -4.19 -7.45 -4.29
C ALA A 24 -5.72 -7.27 -4.32
N ASP A 25 -6.44 -8.13 -5.04
CA ASP A 25 -7.91 -8.13 -5.10
C ASP A 25 -8.56 -8.39 -3.73
N ALA A 26 -7.96 -9.29 -2.94
CA ALA A 26 -8.44 -9.59 -1.59
C ALA A 26 -8.26 -8.40 -0.64
N VAL A 27 -7.10 -7.73 -0.69
CA VAL A 27 -6.81 -6.53 0.13
C VAL A 27 -7.70 -5.36 -0.28
N GLU A 28 -7.90 -5.12 -1.58
CA GLU A 28 -8.80 -4.07 -2.05
C GLU A 28 -10.23 -4.26 -1.50
N ARG A 29 -10.75 -5.49 -1.59
CA ARG A 29 -12.08 -5.82 -1.09
C ARG A 29 -12.19 -5.65 0.43
N ALA A 30 -11.17 -6.09 1.18
CA ALA A 30 -11.12 -5.89 2.62
C ALA A 30 -11.07 -4.40 3.00
N ALA A 31 -10.26 -3.61 2.30
CA ALA A 31 -10.17 -2.17 2.50
C ALA A 31 -11.51 -1.47 2.23
N ARG A 32 -12.19 -1.79 1.11
CA ARG A 32 -13.53 -1.25 0.82
C ARG A 32 -14.55 -1.63 1.89
N ALA A 33 -14.54 -2.88 2.33
CA ALA A 33 -15.45 -3.35 3.37
C ALA A 33 -15.23 -2.59 4.69
N TYR A 34 -13.97 -2.34 5.06
CA TYR A 34 -13.63 -1.55 6.25
C TYR A 34 -14.04 -0.07 6.10
N LEU A 35 -13.75 0.56 4.96
CA LEU A 35 -14.16 1.95 4.72
C LEU A 35 -15.67 2.14 4.82
N ALA A 36 -16.45 1.14 4.39
CA ALA A 36 -17.91 1.19 4.47
C ALA A 36 -18.47 1.14 5.90
N THR A 37 -17.66 0.81 6.91
CA THR A 37 -18.10 0.80 8.32
C THR A 37 -17.85 2.11 9.06
N LEU A 38 -17.11 3.05 8.48
CA LEU A 38 -16.65 4.26 9.18
C LEU A 38 -17.62 5.43 9.00
N SER A 39 -17.79 6.22 10.06
CA SER A 39 -18.35 7.57 9.98
C SER A 39 -17.25 8.65 9.89
N ASP A 40 -17.62 9.92 9.76
CA ASP A 40 -16.64 11.02 9.76
C ASP A 40 -15.92 11.12 11.12
N ASP A 41 -16.65 10.99 12.23
CA ASP A 41 -16.09 11.03 13.60
C ASP A 41 -15.04 9.93 13.84
N ASP A 42 -15.13 8.81 13.12
CA ASP A 42 -14.19 7.71 13.21
C ASP A 42 -12.80 8.07 12.66
N LEU A 43 -12.72 9.07 11.79
CA LEU A 43 -11.48 9.46 11.11
C LEU A 43 -10.53 10.24 12.03
N ASP A 44 -11.05 10.90 13.07
CA ASP A 44 -10.28 11.70 14.02
C ASP A 44 -9.61 10.86 15.12
N ALA A 45 -9.96 9.58 15.25
CA ALA A 45 -9.36 8.68 16.22
C ALA A 45 -7.84 8.57 16.01
N VAL A 46 -7.04 8.86 17.05
CA VAL A 46 -5.59 8.65 17.03
C VAL A 46 -5.31 7.15 17.01
N VAL A 47 -4.52 6.70 16.04
CA VAL A 47 -4.14 5.28 15.87
C VAL A 47 -2.67 5.02 16.16
N ASP A 48 -1.86 6.07 16.24
CA ASP A 48 -0.41 6.00 16.48
C ASP A 48 0.05 7.35 17.06
N ASP A 49 0.46 7.33 18.33
CA ASP A 49 0.88 8.48 19.12
C ASP A 49 2.41 8.67 19.17
N ASP A 50 3.17 7.83 18.48
CA ASP A 50 4.63 7.92 18.38
C ASP A 50 5.11 9.02 17.38
N TRP A 51 4.17 9.75 16.76
CA TRP A 51 4.41 10.83 15.80
C TRP A 51 3.98 12.20 16.33
N ASP A 52 4.61 13.27 15.83
CA ASP A 52 4.23 14.66 16.11
C ASP A 52 3.95 15.44 14.82
N PRO A 53 2.67 15.75 14.49
CA PRO A 53 1.47 15.43 15.27
C PRO A 53 1.12 13.92 15.25
N PRO A 54 0.36 13.42 16.24
CA PRO A 54 -0.13 12.04 16.25
C PRO A 54 -0.92 11.68 14.99
N VAL A 55 -0.78 10.45 14.53
CA VAL A 55 -1.46 10.00 13.31
C VAL A 55 -2.89 9.59 13.63
N THR A 56 -3.84 10.26 12.99
CA THR A 56 -5.25 9.87 13.04
C THR A 56 -5.55 8.73 12.06
N ARG A 57 -6.67 8.03 12.27
CA ARG A 57 -7.16 7.00 11.35
C ARG A 57 -7.31 7.55 9.93
N GLY A 58 -7.88 8.74 9.78
CA GLY A 58 -8.04 9.41 8.48
C GLY A 58 -6.69 9.65 7.80
N ALA A 59 -5.71 10.20 8.53
CA ALA A 59 -4.36 10.39 8.01
C ALA A 59 -3.72 9.07 7.58
N ARG A 60 -3.84 8.01 8.39
CA ARG A 60 -3.30 6.68 8.06
C ARG A 60 -3.94 6.08 6.81
N LEU A 61 -5.26 6.21 6.64
CA LEU A 61 -5.96 5.72 5.46
C LEU A 61 -5.52 6.46 4.19
N VAL A 62 -5.32 7.78 4.25
CA VAL A 62 -4.77 8.55 3.14
C VAL A 62 -3.34 8.08 2.82
N SER A 63 -2.49 7.88 3.83
CA SER A 63 -1.12 7.37 3.63
C SER A 63 -1.11 6.01 2.92
N VAL A 64 -2.00 5.09 3.28
CA VAL A 64 -2.09 3.76 2.62
C VAL A 64 -2.46 3.90 1.14
N VAL A 65 -3.41 4.78 0.80
CA VAL A 65 -3.80 5.01 -0.60
C VAL A 65 -2.67 5.69 -1.39
N ALA A 66 -1.98 6.66 -0.78
CA ALA A 66 -0.83 7.32 -1.41
C ALA A 66 0.30 6.33 -1.73
N ASP A 67 0.64 5.45 -0.79
CA ASP A 67 1.63 4.38 -0.96
C ASP A 67 1.26 3.43 -2.11
N ALA A 68 0.00 3.00 -2.18
CA ALA A 68 -0.49 2.16 -3.27
C ALA A 68 -0.34 2.83 -4.65
N PHE A 69 -0.60 4.14 -4.75
CA PHE A 69 -0.39 4.88 -6.00
C PHE A 69 1.07 5.03 -6.38
N GLU A 70 1.96 5.26 -5.40
CA GLU A 70 3.40 5.30 -5.66
C GLU A 70 3.89 3.98 -6.26
N HIS A 71 3.51 2.86 -5.64
CA HIS A 71 3.89 1.53 -6.13
C HIS A 71 3.28 1.18 -7.49
N ALA A 72 2.01 1.55 -7.74
CA ALA A 72 1.40 1.38 -9.05
C ALA A 72 2.16 2.17 -10.14
N GLY A 73 2.60 3.40 -9.82
CA GLY A 73 3.43 4.22 -10.69
C GLY A 73 4.78 3.58 -11.01
N GLN A 74 5.46 3.03 -10.00
CA GLN A 74 6.73 2.32 -10.16
C GLN A 74 6.57 1.08 -11.06
N ALA A 75 5.52 0.27 -10.85
CA ALA A 75 5.24 -0.89 -11.68
C ALA A 75 4.94 -0.50 -13.14
N ALA A 76 4.14 0.56 -13.36
CA ALA A 76 3.85 1.07 -14.69
C ALA A 76 5.10 1.60 -15.41
N PHE A 77 5.99 2.29 -14.68
CA PHE A 77 7.26 2.77 -15.22
C PHE A 77 8.15 1.60 -15.68
N LEU A 78 8.33 0.57 -14.84
CA LEU A 78 9.09 -0.63 -15.18
C LEU A 78 8.50 -1.35 -16.39
N ARG A 79 7.18 -1.51 -16.44
CA ARG A 79 6.50 -2.12 -17.59
C ARG A 79 6.81 -1.36 -18.88
N GLY A 80 6.73 -0.02 -18.84
CA GLY A 80 7.06 0.82 -19.99
C GLY A 80 8.54 0.77 -20.39
N LEU A 81 9.47 0.41 -19.51
CA LEU A 81 10.86 0.15 -19.88
C LEU A 81 11.01 -1.19 -20.60
N LEU A 82 10.36 -2.25 -20.10
CA LEU A 82 10.40 -3.58 -20.71
C LEU A 82 9.73 -3.62 -22.08
N ASP A 83 8.64 -2.88 -22.29
CA ASP A 83 7.97 -2.81 -23.61
C ASP A 83 8.79 -2.00 -24.64
N ARG A 84 9.82 -1.25 -24.21
CA ARG A 84 10.72 -0.46 -25.09
C ARG A 84 12.05 -1.16 -25.39
N SER A 85 12.35 -2.30 -24.75
CA SER A 85 13.58 -3.08 -24.91
C SER A 85 13.45 -4.22 -25.91
#